data_AF-A0A948D7U8-F1
#
_entry.id   AF-A0A948D7U8-F1
#
_cell.length_a   1.000
_cell.length_b   1.000
_cell.length_c   1.000
_cell.angle_alpha   90.00
_cell.angle_beta   90.00
_cell.angle_gamma   90.00
#
_symmetry.space_group_name_H-M   'P 1'
#
loop_
_entity.id
_entity.type
_entity.pdbx_description
1 polymer ?
#
loop_
_entity_poly.entity_id
_entity_poly.type
_entity_poly.pdbx_seq_one_letter_code
_entity_poly.pdbx_strand_id
1 'polypeptide(L)'
;MGKEKFFIPPIEEDQIGPEIRLSEEKKRAKRERRERKDSLSKYILRWWKGDAHTHSKESTREGYGYPEGIYDIKEIMDYYKSLNLEFVCFAEHSSMPGSPEEQSTDSRISQSLIKEAERITAMNRARKGDIVALSGVETNIFFDENGEPCQIYSRRCSKSLNLPMAKCGFF
;
A
#
# COMPACT_ATOMS: atom_id res chain seq x y z
N MET A 1 13.70 15.49 -27.36
CA MET A 1 13.88 14.21 -26.64
C MET A 1 12.52 13.56 -26.50
N GLY A 2 12.29 12.43 -27.19
CA GLY A 2 11.04 11.69 -27.11
C GLY A 2 10.89 11.05 -25.73
N LYS A 3 9.71 11.16 -25.13
CA LYS A 3 9.38 10.45 -23.89
C LYS A 3 9.16 8.99 -24.23
N GLU A 4 10.05 8.09 -23.80
CA GLU A 4 9.78 6.67 -23.80
C GLU A 4 8.55 6.40 -22.94
N LYS A 5 7.53 5.76 -23.52
CA LYS A 5 6.35 5.31 -22.79
C LYS A 5 6.77 4.10 -21.96
N PHE A 6 6.67 4.20 -20.64
CA PHE A 6 6.81 3.05 -19.75
C PHE A 6 5.81 1.97 -20.15
N PHE A 7 6.32 0.78 -20.47
CA PHE A 7 5.53 -0.40 -20.80
C PHE A 7 5.25 -1.16 -19.51
N ILE A 8 3.99 -1.16 -19.06
CA ILE A 8 3.53 -2.07 -18.01
C ILE A 8 3.30 -3.42 -18.70
N PRO A 9 4.01 -4.50 -18.32
CA PRO A 9 3.80 -5.80 -18.92
C PRO A 9 2.36 -6.28 -18.69
N PRO A 10 1.71 -6.89 -19.69
CA PRO A 10 0.38 -7.45 -19.52
C PRO A 10 0.42 -8.57 -18.47
N ILE A 11 -0.58 -8.60 -17.59
CA ILE A 11 -0.80 -9.73 -16.69
C ILE A 11 -1.10 -10.95 -17.56
N GLU A 12 -0.30 -12.00 -17.42
CA GLU A 12 -0.51 -13.23 -18.19
C GLU A 12 -1.81 -13.90 -17.70
N GLU A 13 -2.81 -14.02 -18.58
CA GLU A 13 -4.16 -14.50 -18.23
C GLU A 13 -4.18 -15.94 -17.69
N ASP A 14 -3.13 -16.71 -17.99
CA ASP A 14 -2.93 -18.08 -17.50
C ASP A 14 -2.65 -18.14 -16.00
N GLN A 15 -2.13 -17.07 -15.40
CA GLN A 15 -1.88 -16.93 -13.96
C GLN A 15 -3.15 -16.59 -13.15
N ILE A 16 -4.26 -16.27 -13.84
CA ILE A 16 -5.56 -16.01 -13.21
C ILE A 16 -6.37 -17.30 -13.18
N GLY A 17 -6.80 -17.72 -11.98
CA GLY A 17 -7.62 -18.92 -11.75
C GLY A 17 -8.85 -18.96 -12.67
N PRO A 18 -9.19 -20.12 -13.26
CA PRO A 18 -10.24 -20.24 -14.28
C PRO A 18 -11.61 -19.75 -13.78
N GLU A 19 -11.89 -19.87 -12.49
CA GLU A 19 -13.08 -19.36 -11.80
C GLU A 19 -13.21 -17.83 -11.79
N ILE A 20 -12.11 -17.10 -11.99
CA ILE A 20 -12.07 -15.62 -12.04
C ILE A 20 -12.18 -15.12 -13.50
N ARG A 21 -12.00 -16.01 -14.49
CA ARG A 21 -12.01 -15.64 -15.91
C ARG A 21 -13.42 -15.31 -16.37
N LEU A 22 -13.68 -14.01 -16.55
CA LEU A 22 -14.90 -13.53 -17.19
C LEU A 22 -14.92 -13.94 -18.66
N SER A 23 -16.08 -14.38 -19.17
CA SER A 23 -16.27 -14.53 -20.61
C SER A 23 -16.05 -13.20 -21.33
N GLU A 24 -15.65 -13.24 -22.60
CA GLU A 24 -15.43 -12.03 -23.40
C GLU A 24 -16.68 -11.12 -23.46
N GLU A 25 -17.87 -11.72 -23.50
CA GLU A 25 -19.13 -10.99 -23.43
C GLU A 25 -19.30 -10.25 -22.08
N LYS A 26 -18.96 -10.89 -20.96
CA LYS A 26 -18.98 -10.27 -19.62
C LYS A 26 -17.91 -9.18 -19.50
N LYS A 27 -16.70 -9.40 -20.05
CA LYS A 27 -15.62 -8.39 -20.11
C LYS A 27 -16.11 -7.16 -20.88
N ARG A 28 -16.71 -7.35 -22.06
CA ARG A 28 -17.26 -6.29 -22.92
C ARG A 28 -18.39 -5.53 -22.25
N ALA A 29 -19.39 -6.21 -21.69
CA ALA A 29 -20.51 -5.56 -20.99
C ALA A 29 -20.03 -4.73 -19.78
N LYS A 30 -19.05 -5.24 -19.02
CA LYS A 30 -18.44 -4.52 -17.89
C LYS A 30 -17.70 -3.27 -18.34
N ARG A 31 -16.99 -3.35 -19.47
CA ARG A 31 -16.29 -2.21 -20.09
C ARG A 31 -17.28 -1.14 -20.55
N GLU A 32 -18.30 -1.52 -21.32
CA GLU A 32 -19.34 -0.61 -21.80
C GLU A 32 -20.04 0.10 -20.62
N ARG A 33 -20.34 -0.62 -19.52
CA ARG A 33 -20.91 -0.02 -18.31
C ARG A 33 -19.99 1.02 -17.64
N ARG A 34 -18.68 0.79 -17.63
CA ARG A 34 -17.67 1.73 -17.09
C ARG A 34 -17.51 2.96 -17.97
N GLU A 35 -17.61 2.80 -19.29
CA GLU A 35 -17.40 3.88 -20.27
C GLU A 35 -18.63 4.80 -20.46
N ARG A 36 -19.82 4.39 -20.00
CA ARG A 36 -21.03 5.26 -19.98
C ARG A 36 -20.75 6.59 -19.28
N LYS A 37 -21.29 7.69 -19.81
CA LYS A 37 -21.06 9.07 -19.35
C LYS A 37 -21.37 9.25 -17.85
N ASP A 38 -22.44 8.62 -17.38
CA ASP A 38 -22.92 8.70 -15.99
C ASP A 38 -22.59 7.43 -15.18
N SER A 39 -21.50 6.73 -15.53
CA SER A 39 -21.09 5.55 -14.77
C SER A 39 -20.58 5.92 -13.39
N LEU A 40 -20.84 5.07 -12.40
CA LEU A 40 -20.27 5.20 -11.05
C LEU A 40 -18.75 5.34 -11.08
N SER A 41 -18.07 4.63 -12.00
CA SER A 41 -16.61 4.74 -12.17
C SER A 41 -16.18 6.15 -12.57
N LYS A 42 -16.85 6.77 -13.54
CA LYS A 42 -16.54 8.16 -13.93
C LYS A 42 -16.86 9.15 -12.81
N TYR A 43 -17.93 8.90 -12.06
CA TYR A 43 -18.27 9.70 -10.88
C TYR A 43 -17.17 9.61 -9.82
N ILE A 44 -16.72 8.40 -9.45
CA ILE A 44 -15.64 8.19 -8.48
C ILE A 44 -14.34 8.87 -8.95
N LEU A 45 -13.94 8.63 -10.20
CA LEU A 45 -12.69 9.20 -10.75
C LEU A 45 -12.68 10.73 -10.79
N ARG A 46 -13.85 11.38 -10.87
CA ARG A 46 -13.94 12.84 -10.77
C ARG A 46 -13.51 13.36 -9.40
N TRP A 47 -13.75 12.59 -8.35
CA TRP A 47 -13.45 12.95 -6.95
C TRP A 47 -12.17 12.32 -6.43
N TRP A 48 -11.61 11.35 -7.16
CA TRP A 48 -10.39 10.68 -6.78
C TRP A 48 -9.19 11.61 -6.96
N LYS A 49 -8.72 12.18 -5.87
CA LYS A 49 -7.61 13.17 -5.84
C LYS A 49 -6.26 12.56 -5.50
N GLY A 50 -6.22 11.32 -5.07
CA GLY A 50 -5.01 10.64 -4.65
C GLY A 50 -5.31 9.32 -4.00
N ASP A 51 -4.26 8.58 -3.68
CA ASP A 51 -4.38 7.31 -2.97
C ASP A 51 -3.89 7.45 -1.53
N ALA A 52 -4.69 6.91 -0.61
CA ALA A 52 -4.44 6.92 0.82
C ALA A 52 -3.61 5.72 1.28
N HIS A 53 -3.44 4.71 0.41
CA HIS A 53 -2.72 3.49 0.74
C HIS A 53 -1.89 3.02 -0.45
N THR A 54 -0.58 3.14 -0.36
CA THR A 54 0.35 2.63 -1.36
C THR A 54 1.62 2.16 -0.67
N HIS A 55 2.23 1.11 -1.20
CA HIS A 55 3.51 0.59 -0.75
C HIS A 55 4.60 0.89 -1.76
N SER A 56 5.74 1.34 -1.28
CA SER A 56 6.98 1.40 -2.04
C SER A 56 7.82 0.15 -1.79
N LYS A 57 8.96 0.01 -2.49
CA LYS A 57 9.92 -1.08 -2.23
C LYS A 57 10.40 -1.12 -0.77
N GLU A 58 10.23 -0.03 -0.05
CA GLU A 58 10.52 0.07 1.38
C GLU A 58 9.58 -0.81 2.23
N SER A 59 8.39 -1.18 1.73
CA SER A 59 7.49 -2.13 2.40
C SER A 59 8.05 -3.55 2.44
N THR A 60 8.71 -3.95 1.34
CA THR A 60 9.18 -5.31 1.09
C THR A 60 10.56 -5.58 1.68
N ARG A 61 10.93 -4.81 2.72
CA ARG A 61 12.24 -4.78 3.41
C ARG A 61 12.98 -6.11 3.29
N GLU A 62 14.27 -6.04 2.97
CA GLU A 62 15.13 -7.22 2.85
C GLU A 62 14.97 -8.14 4.08
N GLY A 63 14.50 -9.37 3.83
CA GLY A 63 14.18 -10.36 4.86
C GLY A 63 12.69 -10.66 5.05
N TYR A 64 11.77 -9.85 4.52
CA TYR A 64 10.32 -10.11 4.63
C TYR A 64 9.80 -11.17 3.63
N GLY A 65 10.50 -11.39 2.51
CA GLY A 65 10.11 -12.40 1.52
C GLY A 65 8.75 -12.16 0.84
N TYR A 66 8.23 -10.92 0.91
CA TYR A 66 6.89 -10.56 0.44
C TYR A 66 6.96 -9.43 -0.60
N PRO A 67 6.56 -9.64 -1.87
CA PRO A 67 6.72 -8.65 -2.94
C PRO A 67 5.47 -7.76 -3.11
N GLU A 68 5.19 -6.86 -2.16
CA GLU A 68 4.04 -5.93 -2.24
C GLU A 68 4.39 -4.55 -2.81
N GLY A 69 5.66 -4.17 -2.77
CA GLY A 69 6.19 -2.93 -3.30
C GLY A 69 7.47 -3.20 -4.09
N ILE A 70 7.50 -2.80 -5.35
CA ILE A 70 8.65 -3.04 -6.24
C ILE A 70 9.21 -1.75 -6.83
N TYR A 71 8.51 -0.63 -6.63
CA TYR A 71 8.86 0.67 -7.18
C TYR A 71 9.34 1.61 -6.09
N ASP A 72 10.24 2.51 -6.46
CA ASP A 72 10.72 3.56 -5.59
C ASP A 72 9.65 4.62 -5.39
N ILE A 73 9.67 5.31 -4.24
CA ILE A 73 8.78 6.44 -3.95
C ILE A 73 8.69 7.44 -5.11
N LYS A 74 9.83 7.76 -5.75
CA LYS A 74 9.88 8.70 -6.87
C LYS A 74 9.13 8.18 -8.10
N GLU A 75 9.26 6.90 -8.43
CA GLU A 75 8.59 6.29 -9.58
C GLU A 75 7.08 6.28 -9.37
N ILE A 76 6.65 5.95 -8.15
CA ILE A 76 5.24 6.00 -7.74
C ILE A 76 4.71 7.43 -7.87
N MET A 77 5.40 8.42 -7.30
CA MET A 77 5.00 9.84 -7.44
C MET A 77 4.88 10.26 -8.91
N ASP A 78 5.85 9.90 -9.75
CA ASP A 78 5.86 10.27 -11.17
C ASP A 78 4.69 9.59 -11.92
N TYR A 79 4.32 8.34 -11.57
CA TYR A 79 3.14 7.65 -12.09
C TYR A 79 1.84 8.34 -11.67
N TYR A 80 1.64 8.61 -10.39
CA TYR A 80 0.43 9.27 -9.89
C TYR A 80 0.26 10.68 -10.45
N LYS A 81 1.36 11.41 -10.65
CA LYS A 81 1.36 12.69 -11.38
C LYS A 81 0.85 12.53 -12.81
N SER A 82 1.19 11.44 -13.50
CA SER A 82 0.70 11.17 -14.85
C SER A 82 -0.81 10.91 -14.92
N LEU A 83 -1.39 10.47 -13.80
CA LEU A 83 -2.83 10.30 -13.59
C LEU A 83 -3.53 11.61 -13.17
N ASN A 84 -2.78 12.72 -13.07
CA ASN A 84 -3.27 14.02 -12.59
C ASN A 84 -3.85 13.96 -11.16
N LEU A 85 -3.22 13.16 -10.30
CA LEU A 85 -3.54 13.08 -8.88
C LEU A 85 -2.72 14.12 -8.09
N GLU A 86 -3.29 14.57 -6.98
CA GLU A 86 -2.78 15.64 -6.13
C GLU A 86 -1.92 15.10 -4.98
N PHE A 87 -2.15 13.86 -4.53
CA PHE A 87 -1.35 13.24 -3.49
C PHE A 87 -1.22 11.72 -3.61
N VAL A 88 -0.24 11.16 -2.90
CA VAL A 88 -0.09 9.72 -2.64
C VAL A 88 0.40 9.52 -1.21
N CYS A 89 -0.15 8.54 -0.49
CA CYS A 89 0.26 8.18 0.85
C CYS A 89 1.01 6.84 0.83
N PHE A 90 2.25 6.85 1.32
CA PHE A 90 3.08 5.67 1.50
C PHE A 90 2.76 5.08 2.88
N ALA A 91 2.02 3.97 2.90
CA ALA A 91 1.51 3.32 4.11
C ALA A 91 2.36 2.08 4.41
N GLU A 92 3.65 2.26 4.71
CA GLU A 92 4.55 1.11 4.84
C GLU A 92 4.26 0.25 6.06
N HIS A 93 4.54 -1.05 5.95
CA HIS A 93 4.29 -1.99 7.03
C HIS A 93 5.05 -1.65 8.31
N SER A 94 4.35 -1.71 9.43
CA SER A 94 4.93 -1.56 10.78
C SER A 94 5.65 -2.81 11.28
N SER A 95 5.39 -3.99 10.71
CA SER A 95 6.09 -5.26 11.00
C SER A 95 5.82 -6.25 9.86
N MET A 96 6.29 -7.50 9.93
CA MET A 96 6.12 -8.46 8.84
C MET A 96 4.64 -8.87 8.69
N PRO A 97 4.01 -8.68 7.52
CA PRO A 97 2.66 -9.17 7.29
C PRO A 97 2.56 -10.68 7.54
N GLY A 98 1.53 -11.12 8.26
CA GLY A 98 1.34 -12.53 8.63
C GLY A 98 2.18 -13.02 9.80
N SER A 99 3.14 -12.22 10.28
CA SER A 99 3.88 -12.46 11.52
C SER A 99 4.19 -11.13 12.21
N PRO A 100 3.16 -10.43 12.71
CA PRO A 100 3.32 -9.10 13.25
C PRO A 100 4.05 -9.15 14.59
N GLU A 101 5.03 -8.26 14.73
CA GLU A 101 5.82 -8.11 15.96
C GLU A 101 5.71 -6.67 16.48
N GLU A 102 5.67 -6.51 17.80
CA GLU A 102 5.75 -5.21 18.44
C GLU A 102 7.09 -4.54 18.11
N GLN A 103 7.05 -3.30 17.65
CA GLN A 103 8.24 -2.53 17.32
C GLN A 103 8.55 -1.51 18.41
N SER A 104 9.78 -1.55 18.93
CA SER A 104 10.31 -0.45 19.72
C SER A 104 10.67 0.74 18.83
N THR A 105 10.85 1.92 19.43
CA THR A 105 11.30 3.14 18.73
C THR A 105 12.68 2.98 18.08
N ASP A 106 13.52 2.10 18.64
CA ASP A 106 14.90 1.89 18.20
C ASP A 106 15.04 0.69 17.24
N SER A 107 13.92 0.00 16.95
CA SER A 107 13.91 -1.11 16.01
C SER A 107 14.35 -0.67 14.60
N ARG A 108 14.92 -1.61 13.83
CA ARG A 108 15.30 -1.37 12.43
C ARG A 108 14.12 -0.83 11.61
N ILE A 109 12.91 -1.33 11.86
CA ILE A 109 11.70 -0.93 11.14
C ILE A 109 11.29 0.49 11.50
N SER A 110 11.20 0.84 12.79
CA SER A 110 10.89 2.20 13.25
C SER A 110 11.91 3.22 12.71
N GLN A 111 13.20 2.89 12.77
CA GLN A 111 14.26 3.76 12.23
C GLN A 111 14.18 3.89 10.69
N SER A 112 13.76 2.84 9.99
CA SER A 112 13.53 2.88 8.55
C SER A 112 12.35 3.79 8.19
N LEU A 113 11.24 3.70 8.93
CA LEU A 113 10.05 4.53 8.73
C LEU A 113 10.36 6.02 8.97
N ILE A 114 11.15 6.34 10.01
CA ILE A 114 11.58 7.72 10.27
C ILE A 114 12.40 8.27 9.11
N LYS A 115 13.40 7.52 8.63
CA LYS A 115 14.24 7.93 7.48
C LYS A 115 13.42 8.14 6.21
N GLU A 116 12.40 7.32 6.00
CA GLU A 116 11.48 7.49 4.88
C GLU A 116 10.66 8.78 5.01
N ALA A 117 10.09 9.05 6.18
CA ALA A 117 9.33 10.27 6.44
C ALA A 117 10.19 11.54 6.22
N GLU A 118 11.45 11.51 6.65
CA GLU A 118 12.43 12.58 6.40
C GLU A 118 12.70 12.75 4.90
N ARG A 119 12.89 11.64 4.17
CA ARG A 119 13.10 11.65 2.72
C ARG A 119 11.90 12.21 1.97
N ILE A 120 10.68 11.79 2.31
CA ILE A 120 9.42 12.32 1.75
C ILE A 120 9.32 13.83 2.02
N THR A 121 9.61 14.25 3.24
CA THR A 121 9.61 15.68 3.61
C THR A 121 10.60 16.48 2.77
N ALA A 122 11.81 15.98 2.56
CA ALA A 122 12.81 16.62 1.71
C ALA A 122 12.37 16.68 0.24
N MET A 123 11.78 15.60 -0.29
CA MET A 123 11.27 15.55 -1.66
C MET A 123 10.15 16.57 -1.90
N ASN A 124 9.17 16.66 -1.00
CA ASN A 124 8.08 17.64 -1.10
C ASN A 124 8.61 19.09 -1.09
N ARG A 125 9.65 19.37 -0.30
CA ARG A 125 10.29 20.70 -0.28
C ARG A 125 11.00 21.04 -1.59
N ALA A 126 11.66 20.04 -2.20
CA ALA A 126 12.38 20.21 -3.46
C ALA A 126 11.42 20.34 -4.66
N ARG A 127 10.28 19.66 -4.63
CA ARG A 127 9.30 19.58 -5.72
C ARG A 127 8.08 20.49 -5.50
N LYS A 128 8.29 21.79 -5.27
CA LYS A 128 7.19 22.76 -5.09
C LYS A 128 6.24 22.75 -6.30
N GLY A 129 4.98 22.36 -6.07
CA GLY A 129 3.92 22.36 -7.10
C GLY A 129 3.69 21.03 -7.82
N ASP A 130 4.37 19.95 -7.41
CA ASP A 130 4.08 18.58 -7.86
C ASP A 130 3.05 17.88 -6.94
N ILE A 131 2.77 16.61 -7.24
CA ILE A 131 2.05 15.70 -6.34
C ILE A 131 2.68 15.68 -4.94
N VAL A 132 1.85 15.72 -3.90
CA VAL A 132 2.29 15.65 -2.51
C VAL A 132 2.44 14.20 -2.07
N ALA A 133 3.63 13.81 -1.63
CA ALA A 133 3.81 12.52 -0.96
C ALA A 133 3.54 12.65 0.54
N LEU A 134 2.78 11.73 1.10
CA LEU A 134 2.53 11.62 2.54
C LEU A 134 3.22 10.36 3.06
N SER A 135 3.81 10.46 4.25
CA SER A 135 4.37 9.30 4.95
C SER A 135 3.35 8.83 5.98
N GLY A 136 3.02 7.55 5.92
CA GLY A 136 2.11 6.86 6.81
C GLY A 136 2.68 5.51 7.21
N VAL A 137 1.91 4.78 8.02
CA VAL A 137 2.27 3.44 8.48
C VAL A 137 1.02 2.59 8.42
N GLU A 138 1.13 1.43 7.78
CA GLU A 138 0.14 0.37 7.94
C GLU A 138 0.40 -0.35 9.26
N THR A 139 -0.43 -0.03 10.25
CA THR A 139 -0.34 -0.59 11.60
C THR A 139 -0.96 -1.97 11.65
N ASN A 140 -0.21 -2.95 12.15
CA ASN A 140 -0.74 -4.28 12.39
C ASN A 140 -1.75 -4.27 13.55
N ILE A 141 -2.82 -5.06 13.40
CA ILE A 141 -3.75 -5.34 14.48
C ILE A 141 -3.26 -6.60 15.20
N PHE A 142 -2.94 -6.47 16.49
CA PHE A 142 -2.58 -7.60 17.33
C PHE A 142 -3.84 -8.22 17.93
N PHE A 143 -3.82 -9.54 18.11
CA PHE A 143 -4.90 -10.29 18.74
C PHE A 143 -4.38 -10.99 19.99
N ASP A 144 -5.22 -11.13 21.01
CA ASP A 144 -4.92 -11.86 22.24
C ASP A 144 -5.10 -13.38 22.06
N GLU A 145 -4.91 -14.14 23.14
CA GLU A 145 -5.08 -15.60 23.15
C GLU A 145 -6.51 -16.07 22.86
N ASN A 146 -7.50 -15.18 23.01
CA ASN A 146 -8.91 -15.45 22.70
C ASN A 146 -9.28 -15.05 21.26
N GLY A 147 -8.35 -14.46 20.50
CA GLY A 147 -8.60 -13.95 19.16
C GLY A 147 -9.29 -12.58 19.14
N GLU A 148 -9.29 -11.85 20.26
CA GLU A 148 -9.83 -10.50 20.35
C GLU A 148 -8.75 -9.46 20.02
N PRO A 149 -9.08 -8.37 19.29
CA PRO A 149 -8.09 -7.35 18.96
C PRO A 149 -7.60 -6.66 20.23
N CYS A 150 -6.29 -6.69 20.45
CA CYS A 150 -5.62 -5.97 21.52
C CYS A 150 -5.92 -4.47 21.35
N GLN A 151 -6.68 -3.90 22.28
CA GLN A 151 -6.90 -2.45 22.31
C GLN A 151 -5.58 -1.76 22.64
N ILE A 152 -4.95 -1.16 21.63
CA ILE A 152 -3.67 -0.46 21.70
C ILE A 152 -3.85 0.89 22.42
N TYR A 153 -4.25 0.88 23.70
CA TYR A 153 -4.27 2.06 24.55
C TYR A 153 -3.29 1.86 25.72
N SER A 154 -2.03 2.20 25.45
CA SER A 154 -0.98 2.54 26.44
C SER A 154 -0.54 1.46 27.46
N ARG A 155 0.76 1.13 27.39
CA ARG A 155 1.63 0.67 28.51
C ARG A 155 1.26 -0.59 29.33
N ARG A 156 0.24 -1.38 29.00
CA ARG A 156 -0.14 -2.56 29.82
C ARG A 156 -0.05 -3.95 29.18
N CYS A 157 0.23 -4.09 27.88
CA CYS A 157 0.39 -5.43 27.26
C CYS A 157 1.71 -6.13 27.62
N SER A 158 2.69 -5.44 28.22
CA SER A 158 4.04 -6.00 28.44
C SER A 158 4.21 -6.82 29.72
N LYS A 159 3.14 -7.12 30.47
CA LYS A 159 3.27 -7.83 31.78
C LYS A 159 2.70 -9.26 31.83
N SER A 160 2.13 -9.79 30.74
CA SER A 160 1.56 -11.14 30.77
C SER A 160 1.95 -12.06 29.61
N LEU A 161 2.81 -11.65 28.69
CA LEU A 161 3.09 -12.45 27.49
C LEU A 161 4.26 -13.42 27.68
N ASN A 162 4.00 -14.52 28.39
CA ASN A 162 4.51 -15.83 28.00
C ASN A 162 3.52 -16.41 26.99
N LEU A 163 3.56 -16.00 25.70
CA LEU A 163 2.65 -16.57 24.69
C LEU A 163 3.40 -17.31 23.58
N PRO A 164 2.98 -18.56 23.26
CA PRO A 164 3.37 -19.25 22.04
C PRO A 164 2.66 -18.64 20.82
N MET A 165 3.35 -18.70 19.68
CA MET A 165 3.00 -18.19 18.34
C MET A 165 1.54 -17.72 18.13
N ALA A 166 1.38 -16.42 17.87
CA ALA A 166 0.14 -15.82 17.38
C ALA A 166 -0.23 -16.36 15.99
N LYS A 167 -1.50 -16.74 15.81
CA LYS A 167 -2.07 -17.06 14.50
C LYS A 167 -2.63 -15.78 13.87
N CYS A 168 -2.09 -15.37 12.74
CA CYS A 168 -2.68 -14.30 11.91
C CYS A 168 -3.88 -14.83 11.11
N GLY A 169 -5.01 -14.11 11.16
CA GLY A 169 -6.09 -14.21 10.19
C GLY A 169 -6.04 -13.03 9.23
N PHE A 170 -6.15 -13.30 7.92
CA PHE A 170 -6.36 -12.28 6.88
C PHE A 170 -7.87 -12.18 6.59
N PHE A 171 -8.38 -10.96 6.41
CA PHE A 171 -9.75 -10.69 5.94
C PHE A 171 -9.88 -10.88 4.43
#